data_AF-A0A7C3APJ3-F1
#
_entry.id   AF-A0A7C3APJ3-F1
#
_cell.length_a   1.000
_cell.length_b   1.000
_cell.length_c   1.000
_cell.angle_alpha   90.00
_cell.angle_beta   90.00
_cell.angle_gamma   90.00
#
_symmetry.space_group_name_H-M   'P 1'
#
loop_
_entity.id
_entity.type
_entity.pdbx_description
1 polymer ?
#
loop_
_entity_poly.entity_id
_entity_poly.type
_entity_poly.pdbx_seq_one_letter_code
_entity_poly.pdbx_strand_id
1 'polypeptide(L)'
;MPDSTIERWIEPDPYRPGAQDARVREYGVAVWALIGHLQAVGGNLQRVAADYELPLEAVQAAVAYYQHHREVISARIAANQPATAAEHGQLLC
;
A
#
# COMPACT_ATOMS: atom_id res chain seq x y z
N MET A 1 -4.75 11.56 17.52
CA MET A 1 -5.24 10.24 17.97
C MET A 1 -5.40 9.36 16.73
N PRO A 2 -4.37 8.60 16.33
CA PRO A 2 -4.35 7.92 15.03
C PRO A 2 -5.02 6.54 14.99
N ASP A 3 -5.16 5.85 16.12
CA ASP A 3 -5.61 4.45 16.16
C ASP A 3 -7.10 4.26 15.80
N SER A 4 -7.96 5.20 16.20
CA SER A 4 -9.42 5.12 15.99
C SER A 4 -9.84 5.15 14.51
N THR A 5 -8.95 5.62 13.62
CA THR A 5 -9.24 5.71 12.18
C THR A 5 -8.87 4.40 11.46
N ILE A 6 -7.93 3.62 12.00
CA ILE A 6 -7.54 2.32 11.44
C ILE A 6 -8.71 1.33 11.50
N GLU A 7 -9.34 1.15 12.66
CA GLU A 7 -10.44 0.17 12.85
C GLU A 7 -11.69 0.50 12.02
N ARG A 8 -11.86 1.78 11.69
CA ARG A 8 -12.95 2.26 10.85
C ARG A 8 -12.74 1.90 9.38
N TRP A 9 -11.53 2.10 8.87
CA TRP A 9 -11.25 2.05 7.44
C TRP A 9 -10.53 0.79 6.99
N ILE A 10 -9.85 0.06 7.87
CA ILE A 10 -9.01 -1.08 7.51
C ILE A 10 -9.64 -2.36 8.05
N GLU A 11 -9.67 -3.40 7.23
CA GLU A 11 -10.13 -4.73 7.59
C GLU A 11 -9.18 -5.81 7.06
N PRO A 12 -9.14 -6.98 7.70
CA PRO A 12 -8.50 -8.16 7.13
C PRO A 12 -9.17 -8.57 5.81
N ASP A 13 -8.39 -9.05 4.83
CA ASP A 13 -8.95 -9.68 3.64
C ASP A 13 -9.50 -11.08 4.01
N PRO A 14 -10.79 -11.38 3.76
CA PRO A 14 -11.40 -12.66 4.11
C PRO A 14 -10.83 -13.85 3.31
N TYR A 15 -10.22 -13.61 2.15
CA TYR A 15 -9.63 -14.65 1.29
C TYR A 15 -8.12 -14.79 1.50
N ARG A 16 -7.46 -13.75 2.01
CA ARG A 16 -6.02 -13.71 2.29
C ARG A 16 -5.78 -13.21 3.71
N PRO A 17 -6.00 -14.07 4.72
CA PRO A 17 -5.84 -13.66 6.11
C PRO A 17 -4.37 -13.37 6.41
N GLY A 18 -4.06 -12.10 6.67
CA GLY A 18 -2.72 -11.65 7.06
C GLY A 18 -2.61 -10.12 7.04
N ALA A 19 -1.78 -9.57 7.94
CA ALA A 19 -1.62 -8.11 8.04
C ALA A 19 -1.08 -7.49 6.73
N GLN A 20 -0.26 -8.23 5.99
CA GLN A 20 0.27 -7.77 4.70
C GLN A 20 -0.76 -7.70 3.57
N ASP A 21 -1.92 -8.36 3.72
CA ASP A 21 -3.01 -8.36 2.74
C ASP A 21 -4.26 -7.63 3.27
N ALA A 22 -4.14 -6.87 4.37
CA ALA A 22 -5.22 -6.00 4.86
C ALA A 22 -5.65 -4.99 3.79
N ARG A 23 -6.92 -4.61 3.81
CA ARG A 23 -7.55 -3.77 2.78
C ARG A 23 -8.39 -2.66 3.37
N VAL A 24 -8.64 -1.63 2.57
CA VAL A 24 -9.60 -0.57 2.89
C VAL A 24 -11.01 -1.16 2.79
N ARG A 25 -11.74 -1.12 3.90
CA ARG A 25 -13.15 -1.53 4.02
C ARG A 25 -13.99 -0.81 2.98
N GLU A 26 -14.99 -1.51 2.43
CA GLU A 26 -15.91 -1.04 1.37
C GLU A 26 -15.28 -0.87 -0.02
N TYR A 27 -14.01 -0.44 -0.10
CA TYR A 27 -13.33 -0.22 -1.39
C TYR A 27 -12.55 -1.46 -1.87
N GLY A 28 -12.16 -2.35 -0.96
CA GLY A 28 -11.43 -3.58 -1.29
C GLY A 28 -9.99 -3.34 -1.76
N VAL A 29 -9.47 -2.12 -1.63
CA VAL A 29 -8.11 -1.76 -2.05
C VAL A 29 -7.10 -2.20 -0.99
N ALA A 30 -6.07 -2.94 -1.39
CA ALA A 30 -5.05 -3.43 -0.46
C ALA A 30 -4.18 -2.30 0.09
N VAL A 31 -3.85 -2.35 1.39
CA VAL A 31 -3.01 -1.34 2.05
C VAL A 31 -1.62 -1.28 1.41
N TRP A 32 -1.00 -2.43 1.12
CA TRP A 32 0.32 -2.47 0.49
C TRP A 32 0.34 -1.76 -0.88
N ALA A 33 -0.76 -1.80 -1.64
CA ALA A 33 -0.86 -1.14 -2.95
C ALA A 33 -0.91 0.38 -2.79
N LEU A 34 -1.68 0.88 -1.81
CA LEU A 34 -1.73 2.31 -1.48
C LEU A 34 -0.38 2.84 -1.03
N ILE A 35 0.34 2.10 -0.19
CA ILE A 35 1.66 2.51 0.29
C ILE A 35 2.70 2.45 -0.83
N GLY A 36 2.67 1.43 -1.67
CA GLY A 36 3.53 1.35 -2.85
C GLY A 36 3.31 2.52 -3.81
N HIS A 37 2.04 2.85 -4.09
CA HIS A 37 1.71 4.02 -4.92
C HIS A 37 2.12 5.33 -4.25
N LEU A 38 1.90 5.47 -2.94
CA LEU A 38 2.32 6.63 -2.15
C LEU A 38 3.83 6.90 -2.30
N GLN A 39 4.64 5.84 -2.25
CA GLN A 39 6.08 5.94 -2.48
C GLN A 39 6.39 6.38 -3.92
N ALA A 40 5.69 5.83 -4.91
CA ALA A 40 5.86 6.17 -6.32
C ALA A 40 5.48 7.64 -6.65
N VAL A 41 4.46 8.19 -5.98
CA VAL A 41 4.03 9.59 -6.16
C VAL A 41 4.69 10.57 -5.18
N GLY A 42 5.76 10.15 -4.49
CA GLY A 42 6.58 11.03 -3.65
C GLY A 42 5.92 11.46 -2.34
N GLY A 43 5.04 10.62 -1.76
CA GLY A 43 4.42 10.88 -0.46
C GLY A 43 3.16 11.75 -0.51
N ASN A 44 2.60 12.02 -1.69
CA ASN A 44 1.40 12.85 -1.84
C ASN A 44 0.10 12.06 -1.56
N LEU A 45 -0.42 12.17 -0.33
CA LEU A 45 -1.66 11.50 0.10
C LEU A 45 -2.90 11.92 -0.70
N GLN A 46 -3.01 13.21 -1.05
CA GLN A 46 -4.15 13.73 -1.80
C GLN A 46 -4.20 13.14 -3.21
N ARG A 47 -3.02 12.97 -3.83
CA ARG A 47 -2.91 12.32 -5.13
C ARG A 47 -3.29 10.84 -5.05
N VAL A 48 -2.81 10.11 -4.04
CA VAL A 48 -3.22 8.70 -3.85
C VAL A 48 -4.73 8.58 -3.64
N ALA A 49 -5.32 9.46 -2.83
CA ALA A 49 -6.76 9.50 -2.61
C ALA A 49 -7.53 9.73 -3.91
N ALA A 50 -7.08 10.69 -4.73
CA ALA A 50 -7.71 10.95 -6.04
C ALA A 50 -7.54 9.78 -7.02
N ASP A 51 -6.34 9.21 -7.13
CA ASP A 51 -6.02 8.15 -8.09
C ASP A 51 -6.78 6.84 -7.80
N TYR A 52 -7.09 6.57 -6.52
CA TYR A 52 -7.85 5.39 -6.08
C TYR A 52 -9.31 5.68 -5.75
N GLU A 53 -9.77 6.92 -5.95
CA GLU A 53 -11.13 7.39 -5.61
C GLU A 53 -11.50 7.10 -4.14
N LEU A 54 -10.55 7.29 -3.22
CA LEU A 54 -10.70 7.05 -1.79
C LEU A 54 -10.86 8.36 -1.00
N PRO A 55 -11.58 8.33 0.15
CA PRO A 55 -11.51 9.40 1.13
C PRO A 55 -10.08 9.58 1.63
N LEU A 56 -9.65 10.83 1.82
CA LEU A 56 -8.30 11.14 2.34
C LEU A 56 -8.05 10.45 3.70
N GLU A 57 -9.08 10.39 4.55
CA GLU A 57 -9.01 9.71 5.85
C GLU A 57 -8.71 8.21 5.73
N ALA A 58 -9.20 7.55 4.67
CA ALA A 58 -8.92 6.14 4.43
C ALA A 58 -7.45 5.92 4.03
N VAL A 59 -6.88 6.82 3.22
CA VAL A 59 -5.45 6.80 2.89
C VAL A 59 -4.58 7.08 4.12
N GLN A 60 -5.00 8.01 4.99
CA GLN A 60 -4.33 8.26 6.26
C GLN A 60 -4.38 7.04 7.19
N ALA A 61 -5.51 6.34 7.25
CA ALA A 61 -5.65 5.09 7.99
C ALA A 61 -4.70 4.01 7.46
N ALA A 62 -4.59 3.87 6.14
CA ALA A 62 -3.65 2.95 5.50
C ALA A 62 -2.19 3.26 5.88
N VAL A 63 -1.81 4.55 5.92
CA VAL A 63 -0.48 4.98 6.39
C VAL A 63 -0.26 4.65 7.86
N ALA A 64 -1.25 4.91 8.72
CA ALA A 64 -1.15 4.57 10.14
C ALA A 64 -1.00 3.06 10.33
N TYR A 65 -1.82 2.25 9.65
CA TYR A 65 -1.71 0.78 9.65
C TYR A 65 -0.32 0.31 9.17
N TYR A 66 0.21 0.92 8.12
CA TYR A 66 1.56 0.63 7.64
C TYR A 66 2.64 0.93 8.69
N GLN A 67 2.50 1.98 9.50
CA GLN A 67 3.48 2.26 10.55
C GLN A 67 3.52 1.16 11.61
N HIS A 68 2.37 0.57 11.96
CA HIS A 68 2.29 -0.55 12.91
C HIS A 68 2.75 -1.90 12.32
N HIS A 69 2.66 -2.07 11.00
CA HIS A 69 2.97 -3.32 10.29
C HIS A 69 4.07 -3.16 9.23
N ARG A 70 5.00 -2.24 9.49
CA ARG A 70 5.96 -1.76 8.49
C ARG A 70 6.75 -2.87 7.83
N GLU A 71 7.28 -3.80 8.61
CA GLU A 71 8.13 -4.89 8.11
C GLU A 71 7.39 -5.79 7.12
N VAL A 72 6.22 -6.32 7.51
CA VAL A 72 5.47 -7.28 6.69
C VAL A 72 4.90 -6.64 5.42
N ILE A 73 4.45 -5.39 5.49
CA ILE A 73 3.94 -4.66 4.33
C ILE A 73 5.08 -4.24 3.41
N SER A 74 6.23 -3.80 3.95
CA SER A 74 7.40 -3.47 3.12
C SER A 74 7.90 -4.69 2.35
N ALA A 75 7.95 -5.85 3.01
CA ALA A 75 8.30 -7.11 2.37
C ALA A 75 7.32 -7.47 1.25
N ARG A 76 6.01 -7.26 1.48
CA ARG A 76 4.97 -7.49 0.46
C ARG A 76 5.11 -6.57 -0.75
N ILE A 77 5.39 -5.28 -0.53
CA ILE A 77 5.65 -4.31 -1.59
C ILE A 77 6.88 -4.73 -2.39
N ALA A 78 7.98 -5.07 -1.72
CA ALA A 78 9.21 -5.52 -2.36
C ALA A 78 8.99 -6.78 -3.21
N ALA A 79 8.23 -7.76 -2.70
CA ALA A 79 7.88 -8.97 -3.42
C ALA A 79 6.97 -8.74 -4.65
N ASN A 80 6.25 -7.62 -4.68
CA ASN A 80 5.35 -7.26 -5.78
C ASN A 80 5.93 -6.17 -6.70
N GLN A 81 7.14 -5.68 -6.43
CA GLN A 81 7.84 -4.84 -7.39
C GLN A 81 8.27 -5.75 -8.55
N PRO A 82 8.09 -5.31 -9.81
CA PRO A 82 8.71 -6.01 -10.92
C PRO A 82 10.20 -6.09 -10.62
N ALA A 83 10.81 -7.27 -10.78
CA ALA A 83 12.26 -7.37 -10.83
C ALA A 83 12.69 -6.38 -11.90
N THR A 84 13.32 -5.28 -11.48
CA THR A 84 13.89 -4.33 -12.42
C THR A 84 14.90 -5.14 -13.22
N ALA A 85 14.59 -5.38 -14.49
CA ALA A 85 15.49 -6.04 -15.44
C ALA A 85 16.70 -5.12 -15.64
N ALA A 86 17.63 -5.16 -14.70
CA ALA A 86 19.01 -4.82 -14.93
C ALA A 86 19.61 -5.98 -15.72
N GLU A 87 19.36 -6.02 -17.03
CA GLU A 87 20.17 -6.69 -18.06
C GLU A 87 19.57 -6.49 -19.48
N HIS A 88 19.35 -5.25 -19.88
CA HIS A 88 19.58 -4.87 -21.29
C HIS A 88 20.92 -4.12 -21.37
N GLY A 89 21.98 -4.81 -20.95
CA GLY A 89 23.32 -4.52 -21.41
C GLY A 89 23.37 -4.88 -22.89
N GLN A 90 23.53 -3.86 -23.73
CA GLN A 90 23.68 -3.96 -25.17
C GLN A 90 24.66 -5.06 -25.59
N LEU A 91 24.28 -5.77 -26.65
CA LEU A 91 25.22 -6.38 -27.59
C LEU A 91 26.29 -5.36 -28.00
N LEU A 92 27.57 -5.77 -28.02
CA LEU A 92 28.47 -5.73 -29.18
C LEU A 92 29.91 -6.04 -28.72
N CYS A 93 30.32 -7.30 -28.91
CA CYS A 93 31.69 -7.70 -29.22
C CYS A 93 31.64 -8.41 -30.58
#